data_AF-A0AAW0DC79-F1
#
_entry.id   AF-A0AAW0DC79-F1
#
_cell.length_a   1.000
_cell.length_b   1.000
_cell.length_c   1.000
_cell.angle_alpha   90.00
_cell.angle_beta   90.00
_cell.angle_gamma   90.00
#
_symmetry.space_group_name_H-M   'P 1'
#
loop_
_entity.id
_entity.type
_entity.pdbx_description
1 polymer ?
#
loop_
_entity_poly.entity_id
_entity_poly.type
_entity_poly.pdbx_seq_one_letter_code
_entity_poly.pdbx_strand_id
1 'polypeptide(L)'
;MYYEQSCVSDVRLLTHTSLQQLHLGHAWNEATPRGPKNSMVMLRHVTLPALRDLHITFFDILDVAFISFLTRSSPPLETLRITAPVLPDMIVCKCFQLMPSLVNLILDGGSYRRFIRILGMGNPSLLPKLRHLTLVPLQLLLVDSELLVRMLNVRRAYTGSRLQSFRLVHSLPDDVDIVLALRKLAREGLEIRVGEAGERLV
;
A
#
# COMPACT_ATOMS: atom_id res chain seq x y z
N MET A 1 -32.67 17.24 -33.45
CA MET A 1 -31.38 16.58 -33.16
C MET A 1 -31.14 16.73 -31.67
N TYR A 2 -31.60 15.76 -30.86
CA TYR A 2 -30.85 14.57 -30.39
C TYR A 2 -29.65 15.00 -29.53
N TYR A 3 -29.52 14.71 -28.23
CA TYR A 3 -30.00 13.59 -27.38
C TYR A 3 -30.47 14.14 -26.00
N GLU A 4 -31.67 13.80 -25.54
CA GLU A 4 -31.92 12.73 -24.55
C GLU A 4 -31.15 12.89 -23.22
N GLN A 5 -31.76 13.61 -22.28
CA GLN A 5 -31.63 13.34 -20.84
C GLN A 5 -32.36 12.03 -20.55
N SER A 6 -31.71 10.90 -20.85
CA SER A 6 -32.23 9.57 -20.55
C SER A 6 -31.41 8.94 -19.44
N CYS A 7 -32.10 8.62 -18.35
CA CYS A 7 -31.70 7.72 -17.27
C CYS A 7 -30.47 8.13 -16.43
N VAL A 8 -30.73 8.91 -15.37
CA VAL A 8 -30.09 8.61 -14.08
C VAL A 8 -30.69 7.29 -13.62
N SER A 9 -30.19 6.18 -14.15
CA SER A 9 -30.45 4.87 -13.58
C SER A 9 -29.95 4.91 -12.14
N ASP A 10 -30.85 4.68 -11.17
CA ASP A 10 -30.53 4.43 -9.77
C ASP A 10 -29.34 3.48 -9.69
N VAL A 11 -28.13 4.01 -9.58
CA VAL A 11 -26.95 3.16 -9.42
C VAL A 11 -26.98 2.67 -7.98
N ARG A 12 -27.70 1.57 -7.77
CA ARG A 12 -27.88 0.95 -6.47
C ARG A 12 -26.52 0.61 -5.91
N LEU A 13 -26.29 1.05 -4.68
CA LEU A 13 -25.13 0.65 -3.90
C LEU A 13 -25.20 -0.85 -3.65
N LEU A 14 -24.24 -1.60 -4.18
CA LEU A 14 -24.16 -3.04 -4.01
C LEU A 14 -23.36 -3.36 -2.74
N THR A 15 -24.00 -3.98 -1.77
CA THR A 15 -23.31 -4.41 -0.54
C THR A 15 -23.02 -5.89 -0.62
N HIS A 16 -21.76 -6.28 -0.50
CA HIS A 16 -21.35 -7.68 -0.43
C HIS A 16 -20.83 -7.98 0.98
N THR A 17 -21.66 -8.63 1.79
CA THR A 17 -21.40 -8.81 3.24
C THR A 17 -20.42 -9.93 3.56
N SER A 18 -20.13 -10.83 2.62
CA SER A 18 -19.26 -11.98 2.81
C SER A 18 -17.94 -11.95 2.02
N LEU A 19 -17.71 -10.95 1.16
CA LEU A 19 -16.51 -10.91 0.34
C LEU A 19 -15.33 -10.50 1.20
N GLN A 20 -14.40 -11.42 1.43
CA GLN A 20 -13.22 -11.19 2.26
C GLN A 20 -11.98 -10.83 1.45
N GLN A 21 -11.96 -11.17 0.17
CA GLN A 21 -10.80 -10.98 -0.69
C GLN A 21 -11.22 -10.32 -2.00
N LEU A 22 -10.48 -9.28 -2.40
CA LEU A 22 -10.70 -8.59 -3.66
C LEU A 22 -9.37 -8.32 -4.35
N HIS A 23 -9.27 -8.76 -5.60
CA HIS A 23 -8.16 -8.46 -6.47
C HIS A 23 -8.65 -7.61 -7.65
N LEU A 24 -8.12 -6.40 -7.75
CA LEU A 24 -8.41 -5.44 -8.80
C LEU A 24 -7.17 -5.35 -9.71
N GLY A 25 -7.20 -6.04 -10.84
CA GLY A 25 -6.07 -6.15 -11.78
C GLY A 25 -6.21 -5.32 -13.06
N HIS A 26 -5.17 -5.36 -13.89
CA HIS A 26 -4.98 -4.56 -15.12
C HIS A 26 -5.99 -4.82 -16.26
N ALA A 27 -6.77 -5.91 -16.20
CA ALA A 27 -7.71 -6.29 -17.26
C ALA A 27 -8.82 -5.26 -17.54
N TRP A 28 -8.89 -4.16 -16.78
CA TRP A 28 -9.86 -3.08 -16.99
C TRP A 28 -9.42 -1.96 -17.96
N ASN A 29 -8.18 -1.97 -18.45
CA ASN A 29 -7.61 -0.90 -19.27
C ASN A 29 -7.41 -1.24 -20.75
N GLU A 30 -7.66 -2.47 -21.20
CA GLU A 30 -7.53 -2.85 -22.60
C GLU A 30 -8.82 -2.58 -23.38
N ALA A 31 -9.13 -1.29 -23.60
CA ALA A 31 -9.89 -0.82 -24.76
C ALA A 31 -10.05 0.71 -24.69
N THR A 32 -9.00 1.47 -25.01
CA THR A 32 -9.04 2.63 -25.93
C THR A 32 -7.80 3.52 -25.76
N PRO A 33 -7.31 4.19 -26.83
CA PRO A 33 -6.27 5.23 -26.76
C PRO A 33 -6.69 6.50 -25.98
N ARG A 34 -7.93 6.50 -25.47
CA ARG A 34 -8.52 7.49 -24.56
C ARG A 34 -9.15 6.77 -23.36
N GLY A 35 -8.47 5.72 -22.87
CA GLY A 35 -8.93 4.75 -21.87
C GLY A 35 -9.59 5.38 -20.64
N PRO A 36 -10.51 4.65 -19.97
CA PRO A 36 -11.32 5.22 -18.91
C PRO A 36 -10.40 5.68 -17.77
N LYS A 37 -10.40 7.00 -17.50
CA LYS A 37 -9.66 7.70 -16.44
C LYS A 37 -10.01 7.27 -15.00
N ASN A 38 -10.55 6.07 -14.80
CA ASN A 38 -11.47 5.79 -13.72
C ASN A 38 -11.65 4.28 -13.48
N SER A 39 -10.54 3.54 -13.36
CA SER A 39 -10.52 2.12 -12.93
C SER A 39 -11.19 1.88 -11.56
N MET A 40 -11.50 2.95 -10.82
CA MET A 40 -12.18 2.93 -9.53
C MET A 40 -13.67 3.28 -9.56
N VAL A 41 -14.30 3.47 -10.73
CA VAL A 41 -15.74 3.80 -10.78
C VAL A 41 -16.60 2.73 -10.11
N MET A 42 -16.22 1.45 -10.21
CA MET A 42 -16.93 0.38 -9.50
C MET A 42 -16.87 0.54 -7.98
N LEU A 43 -15.75 1.01 -7.44
CA LEU A 43 -15.61 1.27 -6.00
C LEU A 43 -16.55 2.39 -5.51
N ARG A 44 -17.12 3.21 -6.39
CA ARG A 44 -18.11 4.23 -6.00
C ARG A 44 -19.44 3.61 -5.59
N HIS A 45 -19.75 2.42 -6.11
CA HIS A 45 -21.07 1.80 -6.00
C HIS A 45 -21.06 0.49 -5.22
N VAL A 46 -19.96 0.14 -4.56
CA VAL A 46 -19.83 -1.11 -3.82
C VAL A 46 -19.43 -0.86 -2.37
N THR A 47 -20.00 -1.64 -1.44
CA THR A 47 -19.63 -1.69 -0.03
C THR A 47 -19.22 -3.10 0.35
N LEU A 48 -18.00 -3.25 0.89
CA LEU A 48 -17.40 -4.55 1.24
C LEU A 48 -16.99 -4.59 2.72
N PRO A 49 -17.95 -4.67 3.66
CA PRO A 49 -17.66 -4.56 5.09
C PRO A 49 -16.89 -5.74 5.68
N ALA A 50 -16.85 -6.89 5.00
CA ALA A 50 -16.09 -8.05 5.43
C ALA A 50 -14.71 -8.18 4.76
N LEU A 51 -14.30 -7.20 3.94
CA LEU A 51 -13.05 -7.26 3.19
C LEU A 51 -11.85 -7.26 4.13
N ARG A 52 -10.97 -8.26 3.98
CA ARG A 52 -9.73 -8.43 4.76
C ARG A 52 -8.49 -8.34 3.89
N ASP A 53 -8.54 -8.88 2.67
CA ASP A 53 -7.43 -8.85 1.74
C ASP A 53 -7.79 -8.06 0.48
N LEU A 54 -7.02 -7.01 0.21
CA LEU A 54 -7.20 -6.17 -0.96
C LEU A 54 -5.89 -6.10 -1.74
N HIS A 55 -5.91 -6.61 -2.96
CA HIS A 55 -4.82 -6.46 -3.91
C HIS A 55 -5.28 -5.54 -5.03
N ILE A 56 -4.48 -4.52 -5.32
CA ILE A 56 -4.75 -3.63 -6.42
C ILE A 56 -3.52 -3.38 -7.27
N THR A 57 -3.71 -3.45 -8.58
CA THR A 57 -2.72 -3.15 -9.60
C THR A 57 -3.20 -1.94 -10.41
N PHE A 58 -2.50 -0.82 -10.33
CA PHE A 58 -2.85 0.42 -11.03
C PHE A 58 -1.74 0.92 -11.95
N PHE A 59 -2.17 1.61 -13.00
CA PHE A 59 -1.34 2.56 -13.76
C PHE A 59 -1.64 4.01 -13.37
N ASP A 60 -2.81 4.26 -12.74
CA ASP A 60 -3.28 5.56 -12.32
C ASP A 60 -3.39 5.70 -10.79
N ILE A 61 -3.39 6.96 -10.35
CA ILE A 61 -3.38 7.42 -8.97
C ILE A 61 -4.53 6.83 -8.12
N LEU A 62 -4.22 6.30 -6.93
CA LEU A 62 -5.21 6.12 -5.85
C LEU A 62 -5.97 7.43 -5.69
N ASP A 63 -7.28 7.46 -5.91
CA ASP A 63 -8.05 8.71 -5.98
C ASP A 63 -9.06 8.85 -4.82
N VAL A 64 -9.91 9.87 -4.91
CA VAL A 64 -10.98 10.12 -3.94
C VAL A 64 -11.97 8.97 -3.87
N ALA A 65 -12.22 8.24 -4.96
CA ALA A 65 -13.14 7.10 -4.96
C ALA A 65 -12.64 5.96 -4.07
N PHE A 66 -11.32 5.76 -3.99
CA PHE A 66 -10.73 4.80 -3.06
C PHE A 66 -11.00 5.15 -1.60
N ILE A 67 -10.78 6.43 -1.24
CA ILE A 67 -11.03 6.93 0.10
C ILE A 67 -12.51 6.79 0.44
N SER A 68 -13.41 7.20 -0.46
CA SER A 68 -14.85 7.05 -0.27
C SER A 68 -15.26 5.58 -0.08
N PHE A 69 -14.64 4.66 -0.82
CA PHE A 69 -14.85 3.22 -0.67
C PHE A 69 -14.40 2.71 0.70
N LEU A 70 -13.20 3.05 1.15
CA LEU A 70 -12.69 2.65 2.47
C LEU A 70 -13.53 3.22 3.60
N THR A 71 -13.91 4.49 3.52
CA THR A 71 -14.76 5.14 4.53
C THR A 71 -16.13 4.49 4.61
N ARG A 72 -16.77 4.23 3.46
CA ARG A 72 -18.12 3.67 3.42
C ARG A 72 -18.15 2.19 3.78
N SER A 73 -17.16 1.42 3.33
CA SER A 73 -17.07 -0.01 3.64
C SER A 73 -16.58 -0.28 5.06
N SER A 74 -15.77 0.64 5.62
CA SER A 74 -15.06 0.48 6.89
C SER A 74 -14.51 -0.94 7.08
N PRO A 75 -13.77 -1.48 6.08
CA PRO A 75 -13.41 -2.88 6.09
C PRO A 75 -12.38 -3.16 7.20
N PRO A 76 -12.45 -4.31 7.88
CA PRO A 76 -11.40 -4.74 8.81
C PRO A 76 -10.18 -5.26 8.03
N LEU A 77 -9.60 -4.42 7.17
CA LEU A 77 -8.55 -4.81 6.24
C LEU A 77 -7.30 -5.25 7.01
N GLU A 78 -6.82 -6.45 6.72
CA GLU A 78 -5.63 -7.07 7.31
C GLU A 78 -4.46 -7.05 6.33
N THR A 79 -4.71 -7.23 5.04
CA THR A 79 -3.70 -7.24 3.98
C THR A 79 -4.03 -6.25 2.89
N LEU A 80 -3.04 -5.43 2.54
CA LEU A 80 -3.10 -4.53 1.39
C LEU A 80 -1.86 -4.74 0.53
N ARG A 81 -2.10 -5.05 -0.75
CA ARG A 81 -1.06 -5.00 -1.78
C ARG A 81 -1.41 -3.93 -2.80
N ILE A 82 -0.49 -3.00 -3.03
CA ILE A 82 -0.62 -1.99 -4.08
C ILE A 82 0.54 -2.14 -5.03
N THR A 83 0.23 -2.35 -6.30
CA THR A 83 1.18 -2.35 -7.41
C THR A 83 0.93 -1.09 -8.23
N ALA A 84 1.80 -0.09 -8.16
CA ALA A 84 1.63 1.17 -8.89
C ALA A 84 2.99 1.85 -9.17
N PRO A 85 3.18 2.48 -10.36
CA PRO A 85 4.42 3.16 -10.71
C PRO A 85 4.75 4.35 -9.79
N VAL A 86 3.72 5.04 -9.29
CA VAL A 86 3.84 6.19 -8.38
C VAL A 86 2.71 6.14 -7.36
N LEU A 87 3.06 6.27 -6.07
CA LEU A 87 2.09 6.38 -4.97
C LEU A 87 1.87 7.85 -4.59
N PRO A 88 0.63 8.37 -4.63
CA PRO A 88 0.34 9.77 -4.28
C PRO A 88 0.29 9.96 -2.75
N ASP A 89 1.15 10.84 -2.23
CA ASP A 89 1.40 11.03 -0.79
C ASP A 89 0.15 11.29 0.05
N MET A 90 -0.66 12.26 -0.37
CA MET A 90 -1.77 12.77 0.45
C MET A 90 -2.88 11.73 0.63
N ILE A 91 -3.05 10.86 -0.38
CA ILE A 91 -4.10 9.85 -0.39
C ILE A 91 -3.65 8.64 0.41
N VAL A 92 -2.38 8.25 0.30
CA VAL A 92 -1.80 7.13 1.05
C VAL A 92 -1.90 7.34 2.57
N CYS A 93 -1.56 8.53 3.09
CA CYS A 93 -1.75 8.85 4.51
C CYS A 93 -3.18 8.63 4.97
N LYS A 94 -4.13 9.20 4.22
CA LYS A 94 -5.55 9.18 4.57
C LYS A 94 -6.12 7.76 4.47
N CYS A 95 -5.70 7.00 3.48
CA CYS A 95 -6.04 5.58 3.35
C CYS A 95 -5.56 4.79 4.57
N PHE A 96 -4.31 4.98 5.01
CA PHE A 96 -3.79 4.26 6.18
C PHE A 96 -4.48 4.61 7.49
N GLN A 97 -4.97 5.85 7.65
CA GLN A 97 -5.82 6.21 8.79
C GLN A 97 -7.14 5.43 8.80
N LEU A 98 -7.68 5.10 7.63
CA LEU A 98 -8.91 4.32 7.48
C LEU A 98 -8.69 2.80 7.61
N MET A 99 -7.45 2.35 7.74
CA MET A 99 -7.08 0.93 7.85
C MET A 99 -6.25 0.66 9.12
N PRO A 100 -6.74 0.98 10.33
CA PRO A 100 -5.99 0.78 11.56
C PRO A 100 -5.75 -0.70 11.89
N SER A 101 -6.50 -1.60 11.26
CA SER A 101 -6.37 -3.05 11.43
C SER A 101 -5.29 -3.70 10.56
N LEU A 102 -4.67 -2.95 9.65
CA LEU A 102 -3.74 -3.50 8.68
C LEU A 102 -2.53 -4.17 9.35
N VAL A 103 -2.27 -5.42 8.97
CA VAL A 103 -1.19 -6.26 9.48
C VAL A 103 -0.09 -6.43 8.42
N ASN A 104 -0.49 -6.61 7.17
CA ASN A 104 0.37 -6.86 6.03
C ASN A 104 0.26 -5.73 5.01
N LEU A 105 1.39 -5.11 4.66
CA LEU A 105 1.46 -4.11 3.61
C LEU A 105 2.54 -4.50 2.59
N ILE A 106 2.13 -4.61 1.33
CA ILE A 106 3.02 -4.88 0.20
C ILE A 106 2.89 -3.71 -0.77
N LEU A 107 4.00 -3.01 -1.00
CA LEU A 107 4.08 -1.96 -2.01
C LEU A 107 5.01 -2.41 -3.12
N ASP A 108 4.49 -2.39 -4.33
CA ASP A 108 5.14 -2.90 -5.53
C ASP A 108 5.10 -1.82 -6.60
N GLY A 109 6.21 -1.60 -7.29
CA GLY A 109 6.23 -0.73 -8.45
C GLY A 109 6.61 0.74 -8.25
N GLY A 110 6.85 1.27 -7.04
CA GLY A 110 6.88 2.74 -6.81
C GLY A 110 8.10 3.34 -6.12
N SER A 111 8.19 4.69 -6.11
CA SER A 111 9.15 5.43 -5.27
C SER A 111 8.66 5.47 -3.81
N TYR A 112 9.42 4.87 -2.90
CA TYR A 112 9.02 4.77 -1.49
C TYR A 112 9.45 5.95 -0.63
N ARG A 113 10.21 6.91 -1.17
CA ARG A 113 10.82 7.98 -0.36
C ARG A 113 9.79 8.74 0.49
N ARG A 114 8.68 9.16 -0.10
CA ARG A 114 7.64 9.89 0.64
C ARG A 114 6.87 9.00 1.61
N PHE A 115 6.54 7.78 1.21
CA PHE A 115 5.93 6.77 2.08
C PHE A 115 6.77 6.50 3.33
N ILE A 116 8.08 6.31 3.16
CA ILE A 116 9.04 6.11 4.25
C ILE A 116 9.08 7.33 5.18
N ARG A 117 9.05 8.56 4.63
CA ARG A 117 8.95 9.78 5.46
C ARG A 117 7.66 9.82 6.29
N ILE A 118 6.53 9.45 5.70
CA ILE A 118 5.22 9.44 6.37
C ILE A 118 5.21 8.41 7.51
N LEU A 119 5.57 7.15 7.24
CA LEU A 119 5.54 6.07 8.23
C LEU A 119 6.60 6.22 9.33
N GLY A 120 7.75 6.77 8.99
CA GLY A 120 8.83 7.00 9.95
C GLY A 120 8.62 8.28 10.72
N MET A 121 8.82 9.41 10.02
CA MET A 121 9.01 10.71 10.67
C MET A 121 7.72 11.52 10.86
N GLY A 122 6.71 11.31 10.00
CA GLY A 122 5.49 12.11 10.00
C GLY A 122 4.42 11.62 10.97
N ASN A 123 4.28 10.29 11.14
CA ASN A 123 3.25 9.71 11.99
C ASN A 123 3.55 8.24 12.36
N PRO A 124 4.35 7.97 13.41
CA PRO A 124 4.71 6.59 13.78
C PRO A 124 3.51 5.76 14.28
N SER A 125 2.41 6.43 14.68
CA SER A 125 1.16 5.78 15.07
C SER A 125 0.34 5.26 13.88
N LEU A 126 0.70 5.64 12.66
CA LEU A 126 0.02 5.19 11.45
C LEU A 126 0.21 3.68 11.26
N LEU A 127 -0.88 2.95 11.01
CA LEU A 127 -0.87 1.47 10.93
C LEU A 127 -0.31 0.82 12.22
N PRO A 128 -0.98 1.00 13.38
CA PRO A 128 -0.46 0.53 14.66
C PRO A 128 -0.40 -1.00 14.76
N LYS A 129 -1.14 -1.73 13.92
CA LYS A 129 -1.11 -3.19 13.87
C LYS A 129 -0.16 -3.76 12.81
N LEU A 130 0.54 -2.92 12.05
CA LEU A 130 1.42 -3.39 10.97
C LEU A 130 2.51 -4.28 11.54
N ARG A 131 2.57 -5.52 11.05
CA ARG A 131 3.60 -6.51 11.41
C ARG A 131 4.56 -6.81 10.28
N HIS A 132 4.07 -6.76 9.05
CA HIS A 132 4.83 -7.18 7.88
C HIS A 132 4.80 -6.09 6.82
N LEU A 133 5.98 -5.59 6.45
CA LEU A 133 6.16 -4.60 5.40
C LEU A 133 7.04 -5.17 4.30
N THR A 134 6.52 -5.19 3.07
CA THR A 134 7.29 -5.57 1.87
C THR A 134 7.35 -4.42 0.89
N LEU A 135 8.56 -4.10 0.43
CA LEU A 135 8.82 -3.11 -0.61
C LEU A 135 9.46 -3.82 -1.82
N VAL A 136 8.85 -3.65 -3.00
CA VAL A 136 9.32 -4.21 -4.27
C VAL A 136 9.59 -3.04 -5.23
N PRO A 137 10.74 -2.37 -5.15
CA PRO A 137 11.03 -1.20 -5.99
C PRO A 137 11.11 -1.59 -7.46
N LEU A 138 10.67 -0.69 -8.36
CA LEU A 138 11.09 -0.79 -9.76
C LEU A 138 12.59 -0.53 -9.83
N GLN A 139 13.30 -1.29 -10.67
CA GLN A 139 14.76 -1.22 -10.85
C GLN A 139 15.30 0.19 -11.15
N LEU A 140 14.44 1.14 -11.56
CA LEU A 140 14.80 2.54 -11.86
C LEU A 140 14.60 3.52 -10.68
N LEU A 141 13.91 3.12 -9.61
CA LEU A 141 13.59 3.97 -8.47
C LEU A 141 14.32 3.47 -7.22
N LEU A 142 15.49 4.05 -6.99
CA LEU A 142 16.30 3.80 -5.79
C LEU A 142 15.47 4.08 -4.53
N VAL A 143 15.44 3.09 -3.65
CA VAL A 143 15.03 3.31 -2.26
C VAL A 143 16.10 4.17 -1.62
N ASP A 144 15.70 5.31 -1.04
CA ASP A 144 16.59 6.12 -0.20
C ASP A 144 16.91 5.31 1.06
N SER A 145 18.02 4.58 1.01
CA SER A 145 18.37 3.54 1.99
C SER A 145 18.61 4.12 3.38
N GLU A 146 19.16 5.33 3.46
CA GLU A 146 19.31 6.07 4.71
C GLU A 146 17.94 6.38 5.31
N LEU A 147 17.04 6.91 4.48
CA LEU A 147 15.67 7.20 4.92
C LEU A 147 14.93 5.93 5.36
N LEU A 148 15.14 4.80 4.67
CA LEU A 148 14.57 3.51 5.02
C LEU A 148 15.02 3.07 6.43
N VAL A 149 16.33 3.09 6.69
CA VAL A 149 16.91 2.76 8.00
C VAL A 149 16.35 3.69 9.08
N ARG A 150 16.28 5.00 8.81
CA ARG A 150 15.69 5.97 9.74
C ARG A 150 14.24 5.62 10.08
N MET A 151 13.42 5.28 9.09
CA MET A 151 12.02 4.88 9.32
C MET A 151 11.91 3.61 10.16
N LEU A 152 12.72 2.59 9.88
CA LEU A 152 12.73 1.35 10.68
C LEU A 152 13.12 1.64 12.14
N ASN A 153 14.15 2.47 12.36
CA ASN A 153 14.55 2.89 13.70
C ASN A 153 13.42 3.64 14.43
N VAL A 154 12.78 4.61 13.78
CA VAL A 154 11.69 5.37 14.40
C VAL A 154 10.50 4.47 14.72
N ARG A 155 10.11 3.59 13.79
CA ARG A 155 9.02 2.63 14.05
C ARG A 155 9.39 1.68 15.18
N ARG A 156 10.65 1.25 15.31
CA ARG A 156 11.04 0.36 16.41
C ARG A 156 11.02 1.06 17.76
N ALA A 157 11.49 2.32 17.81
CA ALA A 157 11.48 3.13 19.01
C ALA A 157 10.05 3.49 19.47
N TYR A 158 9.08 3.47 18.54
CA TYR A 158 7.68 3.72 18.86
C TYR A 158 7.06 2.53 19.62
N THR A 159 6.65 2.77 20.87
CA THR A 159 6.08 1.76 21.78
C THR A 159 4.80 1.09 21.27
N GLY A 160 4.06 1.76 20.38
CA GLY A 160 2.87 1.19 19.74
C GLY A 160 3.16 0.36 18.50
N SER A 161 4.41 0.26 18.07
CA SER A 161 4.78 -0.48 16.86
C SER A 161 4.77 -1.98 17.08
N ARG A 162 4.29 -2.69 16.06
CA ARG A 162 4.24 -4.16 16.04
C ARG A 162 5.01 -4.74 14.86
N LEU A 163 5.88 -3.94 14.22
CA LEU A 163 6.63 -4.37 13.05
C LEU A 163 7.56 -5.53 13.42
N GLN A 164 7.30 -6.70 12.84
CA GLN A 164 8.02 -7.95 13.08
C GLN A 164 8.92 -8.32 11.91
N SER A 165 8.49 -8.05 10.68
CA SER A 165 9.29 -8.30 9.50
C SER A 165 9.28 -7.16 8.49
N PHE A 166 10.42 -7.01 7.82
CA PHE A 166 10.67 -6.10 6.72
C PHE A 166 11.31 -6.87 5.57
N ARG A 167 10.74 -6.75 4.36
CA ARG A 167 11.31 -7.34 3.15
C ARG A 167 11.57 -6.25 2.11
N LEU A 168 12.79 -6.19 1.61
CA LEU A 168 13.17 -5.39 0.45
C LEU A 168 13.49 -6.33 -0.72
N VAL A 169 12.64 -6.37 -1.73
CA VAL A 169 12.83 -7.23 -2.91
C VAL A 169 13.71 -6.49 -3.93
N HIS A 170 14.93 -6.21 -3.51
CA HIS A 170 15.99 -5.61 -4.33
C HIS A 170 17.36 -5.93 -3.70
N SER A 171 18.45 -5.67 -4.40
CA SER A 171 19.79 -5.79 -3.81
C SER A 171 19.97 -4.82 -2.64
N LEU A 172 20.82 -5.21 -1.70
CA LEU A 172 21.27 -4.30 -0.65
C LEU A 172 21.97 -3.08 -1.28
N PRO A 173 21.94 -1.92 -0.59
CA PRO A 173 22.81 -0.81 -0.95
C PRO A 173 24.27 -1.23 -0.76
N ASP A 174 25.17 -0.73 -1.62
CA ASP A 174 26.62 -0.94 -1.47
C ASP A 174 27.21 -0.20 -0.25
N ASP A 175 26.39 0.61 0.42
CA ASP A 175 26.75 1.37 1.61
C ASP A 175 26.88 0.48 2.84
N VAL A 176 28.11 0.34 3.32
CA VAL A 176 28.48 -0.47 4.50
C VAL A 176 27.74 -0.02 5.76
N ASP A 177 27.55 1.29 5.96
CA ASP A 177 26.90 1.83 7.16
C ASP A 177 25.42 1.45 7.18
N ILE A 178 24.77 1.47 6.00
CA ILE A 178 23.39 1.01 5.87
C ILE A 178 23.26 -0.49 6.16
N VAL A 179 24.15 -1.31 5.60
CA VAL A 179 24.13 -2.76 5.87
C VAL A 179 24.34 -3.04 7.36
N LEU A 180 25.28 -2.35 8.00
CA LEU A 180 25.52 -2.47 9.45
C LEU A 180 24.30 -2.05 10.27
N ALA A 181 23.61 -0.98 9.88
CA ALA A 181 22.40 -0.52 10.55
C ALA A 181 21.24 -1.53 10.40
N LEU A 182 21.06 -2.10 9.20
CA LEU A 182 20.07 -3.15 8.98
C LEU A 182 20.40 -4.42 9.79
N ARG A 183 21.68 -4.83 9.87
CA ARG A 183 22.10 -5.96 10.73
C ARG A 183 21.88 -5.69 12.21
N LYS A 184 22.08 -4.45 12.67
CA LYS A 184 21.74 -4.05 14.05
C LYS A 184 20.26 -4.26 14.31
N LEU A 185 19.39 -3.77 13.42
CA LEU A 185 17.95 -3.99 13.52
C LEU A 185 17.58 -5.48 13.48
N ALA A 186 18.28 -6.29 12.69
CA ALA A 186 18.07 -7.73 12.65
C ALA A 186 18.35 -8.40 14.00
N ARG A 187 19.50 -8.06 14.61
CA ARG A 187 19.91 -8.55 15.94
C ARG A 187 18.97 -8.15 17.08
N GLU A 188 18.31 -6.99 16.94
CA GLU A 188 17.30 -6.55 17.90
C GLU A 188 15.97 -7.30 17.75
N GLY A 189 15.84 -8.21 16.78
CA GLY A 189 14.67 -9.08 16.57
C GLY A 189 13.75 -8.70 15.41
N LEU A 190 14.16 -7.79 14.51
CA LEU A 190 13.37 -7.47 13.32
C LEU A 190 13.78 -8.43 12.20
N GLU A 191 12.85 -9.19 11.66
CA GLU A 191 13.17 -10.08 10.55
C GLU A 191 13.37 -9.26 9.27
N ILE A 192 14.62 -9.13 8.82
CA ILE A 192 14.95 -8.41 7.58
C ILE A 192 15.31 -9.43 6.49
N ARG A 193 14.63 -9.32 5.35
CA ARG A 193 14.90 -10.11 4.15
C ARG A 193 15.22 -9.20 2.97
N VAL A 194 16.25 -9.53 2.21
CA VAL A 194 16.70 -8.72 1.07
C VAL A 194 16.89 -9.60 -0.18
N GLY A 195 16.79 -9.00 -1.36
CA GLY A 195 16.88 -9.70 -2.64
C GLY A 195 15.60 -10.44 -3.06
N GLU A 196 15.58 -10.89 -4.31
CA GLU A 196 14.45 -11.62 -4.90
C GLU A 196 14.19 -12.94 -4.16
N ALA A 197 15.25 -13.68 -3.86
CA ALA A 197 15.20 -14.91 -3.07
C ALA A 197 14.79 -14.68 -1.59
N GLY A 198 14.79 -13.42 -1.12
CA GLY A 198 14.43 -13.08 0.25
C GLY A 198 15.44 -13.60 1.27
N GLU A 199 16.73 -13.47 0.96
CA GLU A 199 17.82 -13.86 1.82
C GLU A 199 17.72 -13.13 3.16
N ARG A 200 17.84 -13.89 4.24
CA ARG A 200 17.75 -13.33 5.59
C ARG A 200 19.04 -12.58 5.92
N LEU A 201 18.89 -11.32 6.33
CA LEU A 201 20.01 -10.56 6.86
C LEU A 201 20.29 -11.07 8.29
N VAL A 202 21.44 -11.71 8.48
CA VAL A 202 21.95 -12.18 9.80
C VAL A 202 22.78 -11.07 10.46
#